data_AF-Q1M9R2-F1
#
_entry.id   AF-Q1M9R2-F1
#
_cell.length_a   1.000
_cell.length_b   1.000
_cell.length_c   1.000
_cell.angle_alpha   90.00
_cell.angle_beta   90.00
_cell.angle_gamma   90.00
#
_symmetry.space_group_name_H-M   'P 1'
#
loop_
_entity.id
_entity.type
_entity.pdbx_description
1 polymer ?
#
loop_
_entity_poly.entity_id
_entity_poly.type
_entity_poly.pdbx_seq_one_letter_code
_entity_poly.pdbx_strand_id
1 'polypeptide(L)'
;MGIRKPAVSAQEARRLATSQSARSFQESMLASSNPRVAIAPIEPTSRQTGDRTVPSQALPARRTVLLANERHDEDPKVQVFLSAALPARGISATFDALSAESRPARALQLILRRALDDYELMLSNGSFAEIAQAYSVEEPLSIVATSRMMPRRLVDIALAHFDPLGFNSARAFGRKLASSALCIFFNNEKKVTHRQR
;
A
#
# COMPACT_ATOMS: atom_id res chain seq x y z
N MET A 1 -21.45 -32.21 -35.49
CA MET A 1 -21.46 -32.70 -34.10
C MET A 1 -21.83 -31.55 -33.17
N GLY A 2 -23.04 -31.55 -32.63
CA GLY A 2 -23.53 -30.47 -31.75
C GLY A 2 -23.16 -30.73 -30.29
N ILE A 3 -22.48 -29.78 -29.66
CA ILE A 3 -22.16 -29.80 -28.22
C ILE A 3 -23.45 -29.52 -27.44
N ARG A 4 -23.92 -30.48 -26.65
CA ARG A 4 -25.09 -30.34 -25.77
C ARG A 4 -24.68 -29.69 -24.44
N LYS A 5 -25.27 -28.54 -24.10
CA LYS A 5 -25.13 -27.91 -22.77
C LYS A 5 -25.99 -28.66 -21.74
N PRO A 6 -25.46 -29.07 -20.57
CA PRO A 6 -26.31 -29.57 -19.49
C PRO A 6 -27.09 -28.41 -18.87
N ALA A 7 -28.42 -28.56 -18.81
CA ALA A 7 -29.33 -27.65 -18.14
C ALA A 7 -29.39 -28.03 -16.66
N VAL A 8 -28.55 -27.42 -15.84
CA VAL A 8 -28.65 -27.53 -14.38
C VAL A 8 -29.49 -26.36 -13.88
N SER A 9 -30.65 -26.66 -13.29
CA SER A 9 -31.60 -25.67 -12.79
C SER A 9 -31.10 -25.02 -11.51
N ALA A 10 -31.23 -23.70 -11.40
CA ALA A 10 -30.77 -22.89 -10.26
C ALA A 10 -31.37 -23.31 -8.90
N GLN A 11 -32.46 -24.08 -8.89
CA GLN A 11 -33.06 -24.62 -7.67
C GLN A 11 -32.26 -25.78 -7.06
N GLU A 12 -31.51 -26.53 -7.87
CA GLU A 12 -30.74 -27.69 -7.41
C GLU A 12 -29.45 -27.25 -6.70
N ALA A 13 -28.82 -26.18 -7.19
CA ALA A 13 -27.66 -25.55 -6.52
C ALA A 13 -28.00 -24.97 -5.14
N ARG A 14 -29.21 -24.45 -4.94
CA ARG A 14 -29.64 -23.91 -3.63
C ARG A 14 -29.89 -25.01 -2.59
N ARG A 15 -30.32 -26.21 -2.99
CA ARG A 15 -30.51 -27.34 -2.06
C ARG A 15 -29.19 -27.92 -1.55
N LEU A 16 -28.12 -27.88 -2.35
CA LEU A 16 -26.80 -28.38 -1.92
C LEU A 16 -26.07 -27.42 -0.96
N ALA A 17 -26.41 -26.12 -0.97
CA ALA A 17 -25.79 -25.15 -0.07
C ALA A 17 -26.35 -25.22 1.36
N THR A 18 -27.62 -25.60 1.55
CA THR A 18 -28.25 -25.68 2.87
C THR A 18 -27.83 -26.89 3.70
N SER A 19 -27.30 -27.94 3.08
CA SER A 19 -26.85 -29.16 3.78
C SER A 19 -25.38 -29.12 4.25
N GLN A 20 -24.60 -28.09 3.89
CA GLN A 20 -23.23 -27.91 4.41
C GLN A 20 -23.15 -27.06 5.68
N SER A 21 -24.18 -26.26 6.00
CA SER A 21 -24.13 -25.31 7.12
C SER A 21 -24.42 -25.91 8.51
N ALA A 22 -24.79 -27.18 8.59
CA ALA A 22 -25.18 -27.83 9.85
C ALA A 22 -24.11 -28.77 10.45
N ARG A 23 -22.94 -28.90 9.82
CA ARG A 23 -21.86 -29.82 10.28
C ARG A 23 -20.62 -29.13 10.84
N SER A 24 -20.61 -27.81 10.97
CA SER A 24 -19.42 -27.02 11.33
C SER A 24 -19.42 -26.48 12.77
N PHE A 25 -20.28 -27.01 13.64
CA PHE A 25 -20.36 -26.59 15.05
C PHE A 25 -20.38 -27.79 16.00
N GLN A 26 -19.48 -28.75 15.84
CA GLN A 26 -19.25 -29.77 16.89
C GLN A 26 -17.91 -30.51 16.76
N GLU A 27 -16.81 -29.82 16.48
CA GLU A 27 -15.49 -30.48 16.50
C GLU A 27 -14.38 -29.50 16.91
N SER A 28 -14.54 -28.93 18.10
CA SER A 28 -13.46 -28.23 18.79
C SER A 28 -13.62 -28.44 20.28
N MET A 29 -13.27 -29.65 20.75
CA MET A 29 -12.75 -29.89 22.10
C MET A 29 -12.03 -31.24 22.10
N LEU A 30 -10.78 -31.20 22.59
CA LEU A 30 -9.93 -32.33 23.00
C LEU A 30 -9.20 -33.11 21.91
N ALA A 31 -7.99 -32.65 21.57
CA ALA A 31 -6.84 -33.53 21.38
C ALA A 31 -5.53 -32.73 21.49
N SER A 32 -5.03 -32.64 22.73
CA SER A 32 -3.62 -32.40 23.02
C SER A 32 -2.86 -33.71 22.80
N SER A 33 -1.95 -33.73 21.82
CA SER A 33 -0.79 -34.62 21.85
C SER A 33 0.26 -34.17 20.82
N ASN A 34 1.35 -33.64 21.34
CA ASN A 34 2.60 -33.39 20.61
C ASN A 34 3.14 -34.70 19.99
N PRO A 35 3.66 -34.68 18.75
CA PRO A 35 4.72 -35.59 18.36
C PRO A 35 6.08 -34.91 18.53
N ARG A 36 6.89 -35.53 19.41
CA ARG A 36 8.33 -35.32 19.58
C ARG A 36 9.03 -35.42 18.22
N VAL A 37 9.76 -34.37 17.84
CA VAL A 37 10.79 -34.45 16.80
C VAL A 37 12.01 -35.13 17.42
N ALA A 38 12.30 -36.33 16.94
CA ALA A 38 13.50 -37.08 17.27
C ALA A 38 14.72 -36.42 16.61
N ILE A 39 15.75 -36.19 17.42
CA ILE A 39 17.06 -35.72 17.02
C ILE A 39 17.84 -36.92 16.47
N ALA A 40 18.45 -36.75 15.30
CA ALA A 40 19.64 -37.51 14.92
C ALA A 40 20.62 -36.60 14.14
N PRO A 41 21.93 -36.84 14.29
CA PRO A 41 22.99 -35.85 14.12
C PRO A 41 23.59 -35.93 12.71
N ILE A 42 23.92 -34.78 12.12
CA ILE A 42 24.72 -34.73 10.89
C ILE A 42 25.93 -33.83 11.14
N GLU A 43 27.08 -34.40 10.79
CA GLU A 43 28.44 -34.02 11.10
C GLU A 43 28.84 -32.60 10.68
N PRO A 44 29.70 -31.91 11.46
CA PRO A 44 30.43 -30.75 10.99
C PRO A 44 31.72 -31.19 10.27
N THR A 45 31.71 -31.16 8.93
CA THR A 45 32.96 -31.27 8.16
C THR A 45 33.72 -29.93 8.24
N SER A 46 34.65 -29.90 9.19
CA SER A 46 35.78 -28.99 9.22
C SER A 46 36.64 -29.17 7.96
N ARG A 47 36.97 -28.07 7.27
CA ARG A 47 38.25 -27.76 6.61
C ARG A 47 38.08 -26.56 5.67
N GLN A 48 38.69 -25.42 6.01
CA GLN A 48 39.59 -24.72 5.11
C GLN A 48 40.32 -23.59 5.85
N THR A 49 41.55 -23.90 6.22
CA THR A 49 42.63 -22.98 6.56
C THR A 49 43.49 -22.87 5.30
N GLY A 50 43.89 -21.66 4.92
CA GLY A 50 44.75 -21.41 3.74
C GLY A 50 44.49 -20.00 3.20
N ASP A 51 44.92 -18.95 3.89
CA ASP A 51 46.26 -18.36 3.80
C ASP A 51 46.36 -17.29 2.70
N ARG A 52 47.08 -16.26 3.10
CA ARG A 52 47.11 -14.87 2.66
C ARG A 52 48.22 -14.71 1.63
N THR A 53 47.97 -14.06 0.49
CA THR A 53 48.99 -13.18 -0.12
C THR A 53 48.42 -12.26 -1.20
N VAL A 54 48.65 -10.97 -0.97
CA VAL A 54 48.54 -9.86 -1.91
C VAL A 54 49.84 -9.80 -2.72
N PRO A 55 49.83 -9.31 -3.97
CA PRO A 55 50.78 -8.25 -4.30
C PRO A 55 50.14 -7.07 -5.03
N SER A 56 50.52 -5.90 -4.54
CA SER A 56 50.29 -4.57 -5.06
C SER A 56 51.04 -4.37 -6.39
N GLN A 57 50.42 -3.74 -7.39
CA GLN A 57 51.15 -2.92 -8.37
C GLN A 57 50.25 -1.92 -9.12
N ALA A 58 50.46 -0.65 -8.74
CA ALA A 58 50.53 0.59 -9.51
C ALA A 58 49.59 0.87 -10.72
N LEU A 59 48.88 1.99 -10.57
CA LEU A 59 48.21 2.78 -11.62
C LEU A 59 49.20 3.25 -12.72
N PRO A 60 48.68 3.50 -13.92
CA PRO A 60 48.80 4.86 -14.44
C PRO A 60 47.46 5.48 -14.87
N ALA A 61 47.41 6.79 -14.68
CA ALA A 61 46.29 7.67 -14.94
C ALA A 61 45.80 7.63 -16.40
N ARG A 62 44.49 7.43 -16.56
CA ARG A 62 43.71 8.17 -17.56
C ARG A 62 42.45 8.68 -16.87
N ARG A 63 42.51 9.94 -16.42
CA ARG A 63 41.31 10.76 -16.20
C ARG A 63 40.69 11.02 -17.56
N THR A 64 39.92 10.06 -18.06
CA THR A 64 38.81 10.38 -18.95
C THR A 64 37.77 11.05 -18.07
N VAL A 65 37.69 12.37 -18.17
CA VAL A 65 36.47 13.11 -17.84
C VAL A 65 35.42 12.59 -18.83
N LEU A 66 34.82 11.46 -18.49
CA LEU A 66 33.53 11.08 -19.03
C LEU A 66 32.58 12.15 -18.49
N LEU A 67 32.33 13.16 -19.31
CA LEU A 67 31.06 13.85 -19.31
C LEU A 67 30.01 12.75 -19.46
N ALA A 68 29.57 12.20 -18.33
CA ALA A 68 28.36 11.45 -18.26
C ALA A 68 27.31 12.44 -18.73
N ASN A 69 26.92 12.31 -19.99
CA ASN A 69 25.59 12.70 -20.42
C ASN A 69 24.67 11.96 -19.44
N GLU A 70 24.22 12.66 -18.41
CA GLU A 70 23.14 12.23 -17.54
C GLU A 70 21.93 12.06 -18.44
N ARG A 71 21.86 10.89 -19.08
CA ARG A 71 20.63 10.37 -19.62
C ARG A 71 19.68 10.42 -18.43
N HIS A 72 18.66 11.27 -18.53
CA HIS A 72 17.52 11.21 -17.63
C HIS A 72 16.88 9.84 -17.84
N ASP A 73 17.40 8.82 -17.16
CA ASP A 73 16.66 7.60 -16.96
C ASP A 73 15.43 8.00 -16.17
N GLU A 74 14.26 7.89 -16.80
CA GLU A 74 13.00 8.17 -16.11
C GLU A 74 12.94 7.33 -14.84
N ASP A 75 12.67 8.00 -13.71
CA ASP A 75 12.56 7.30 -12.44
C ASP A 75 11.51 6.18 -12.56
N PRO A 76 11.86 4.93 -12.22
CA PRO A 76 10.96 3.80 -12.41
C PRO A 76 9.69 4.02 -11.61
N LYS A 77 8.52 3.86 -12.25
CA LYS A 77 7.22 4.02 -11.61
C LYS A 77 6.72 2.69 -11.07
N VAL A 78 6.20 2.70 -9.85
CA VAL A 78 5.58 1.54 -9.19
C VAL A 78 4.10 1.79 -8.95
N GLN A 79 3.28 0.75 -9.06
CA GLN A 79 1.86 0.84 -8.73
C GLN A 79 1.66 0.73 -7.22
N VAL A 80 1.07 1.77 -6.63
CA VAL A 80 0.70 1.80 -5.21
C VAL A 80 -0.81 1.64 -5.09
N PHE A 81 -1.25 0.67 -4.29
CA PHE A 81 -2.65 0.48 -3.94
C PHE A 81 -3.01 1.33 -2.73
N LEU A 82 -4.09 2.08 -2.85
CA LEU A 82 -4.51 3.11 -1.90
C LEU A 82 -5.92 2.80 -1.41
N SER A 83 -6.17 3.13 -0.15
CA SER A 83 -7.51 3.04 0.42
C SER A 83 -7.76 4.16 1.41
N ALA A 84 -8.90 4.84 1.31
CA ALA A 84 -9.28 5.91 2.22
C ALA A 84 -10.74 5.74 2.66
N ALA A 85 -11.07 6.22 3.85
CA ALA A 85 -12.44 6.24 4.34
C ALA A 85 -13.14 7.52 3.88
N LEU A 86 -14.47 7.48 3.77
CA LEU A 86 -15.24 8.69 3.47
C LEU A 86 -15.12 9.70 4.63
N PRO A 87 -14.82 10.98 4.35
CA PRO A 87 -14.81 12.00 5.40
C PRO A 87 -16.22 12.24 5.93
N ALA A 88 -16.33 12.59 7.21
CA ALA A 88 -17.58 13.04 7.79
C ALA A 88 -18.04 14.35 7.14
N ARG A 89 -19.35 14.60 7.16
CA ARG A 89 -19.93 15.85 6.64
C ARG A 89 -19.33 17.07 7.31
N GLY A 90 -19.07 18.13 6.55
CA GLY A 90 -18.49 19.38 7.04
C GLY A 90 -16.96 19.35 7.22
N ILE A 91 -16.29 18.23 6.96
CA ILE A 91 -14.82 18.17 6.96
C ILE A 91 -14.22 18.88 5.74
N SER A 92 -14.88 18.75 4.60
CA SER A 92 -14.46 19.33 3.32
C SER A 92 -15.69 19.82 2.56
N ALA A 93 -15.76 21.12 2.31
CA ALA A 93 -16.85 21.72 1.55
C ALA A 93 -16.84 21.22 0.10
N THR A 94 -15.65 20.97 -0.45
CA THR A 94 -15.42 20.39 -1.78
C THR A 94 -15.99 18.97 -1.85
N PHE A 95 -15.75 18.14 -0.83
CA PHE A 95 -16.32 16.80 -0.78
C PHE A 95 -17.84 16.84 -0.68
N ASP A 96 -18.39 17.70 0.17
CA ASP A 96 -19.83 17.84 0.36
C ASP A 96 -20.52 18.30 -0.94
N ALA A 97 -19.94 19.27 -1.65
CA ALA A 97 -20.42 19.73 -2.95
C ALA A 97 -20.36 18.64 -4.02
N LEU A 98 -19.22 17.95 -4.16
CA LEU A 98 -19.07 16.87 -5.14
C LEU A 98 -19.97 15.66 -4.85
N SER A 99 -20.27 15.42 -3.57
CA SER A 99 -21.17 14.34 -3.14
C SER A 99 -22.65 14.66 -3.39
N ALA A 100 -23.00 15.93 -3.59
CA ALA A 100 -24.35 16.32 -4.01
C ALA A 100 -24.60 15.96 -5.49
N GLU A 101 -23.57 16.02 -6.33
CA GLU A 101 -23.67 15.76 -7.78
C GLU A 101 -23.33 14.31 -8.16
N SER A 102 -22.50 13.63 -7.36
CA SER A 102 -21.95 12.32 -7.69
C SER A 102 -21.93 11.37 -6.50
N ARG A 103 -21.69 10.08 -6.75
CA ARG A 103 -21.59 9.09 -5.66
C ARG A 103 -20.42 9.49 -4.73
N PRO A 104 -20.56 9.41 -3.38
CA PRO A 104 -19.51 9.81 -2.45
C PRO A 104 -18.15 9.15 -2.71
N ALA A 105 -18.15 7.88 -3.11
CA ALA A 105 -16.93 7.16 -3.48
C ALA A 105 -16.23 7.79 -4.70
N ARG A 106 -16.99 8.28 -5.68
CA ARG A 106 -16.45 8.97 -6.86
C ARG A 106 -15.93 10.36 -6.49
N ALA A 107 -16.67 11.11 -5.68
CA ALA A 107 -16.23 12.40 -5.15
C ALA A 107 -14.88 12.27 -4.43
N LEU A 108 -14.74 11.28 -3.53
CA LEU A 108 -13.47 11.05 -2.83
C LEU A 108 -12.34 10.67 -3.78
N GLN A 109 -12.59 9.85 -4.82
CA GLN A 109 -11.57 9.51 -5.81
C GLN A 109 -11.06 10.73 -6.59
N LEU A 110 -11.94 11.68 -6.91
CA LEU A 110 -11.56 12.92 -7.59
C LEU A 110 -10.67 13.79 -6.71
N ILE A 111 -11.06 13.97 -5.44
CA ILE A 111 -10.28 14.71 -4.46
C ILE A 111 -8.94 14.02 -4.22
N LEU A 112 -8.95 12.70 -4.01
CA LEU A 112 -7.74 11.93 -3.74
C LEU A 112 -6.73 12.01 -4.90
N ARG A 113 -7.20 12.05 -6.16
CA ARG A 113 -6.33 12.25 -7.32
C ARG A 113 -5.53 13.55 -7.18
N ARG A 114 -6.23 14.66 -6.92
CA ARG A 114 -5.61 15.98 -6.73
C ARG A 114 -4.72 16.02 -5.49
N ALA A 115 -5.22 15.51 -4.37
CA ALA A 115 -4.48 15.48 -3.11
C ALA A 115 -3.15 14.73 -3.24
N LEU A 116 -3.12 13.63 -3.99
CA LEU A 116 -1.88 12.88 -4.25
C LEU A 116 -0.91 13.62 -5.18
N ASP A 117 -1.40 14.40 -6.15
CA ASP A 117 -0.53 15.25 -6.99
C ASP A 117 0.21 16.26 -6.10
N ASP A 118 -0.53 16.94 -5.24
CA ASP A 118 0.03 17.93 -4.31
C ASP A 118 0.96 17.25 -3.28
N TYR A 119 0.60 16.04 -2.81
CA TYR A 119 1.42 15.27 -1.86
C TYR A 119 2.73 14.75 -2.48
N GLU A 120 2.74 14.37 -3.76
CA GLU A 120 3.98 13.98 -4.46
C GLU A 120 4.96 15.16 -4.57
N LEU A 121 4.46 16.38 -4.77
CA LEU A 121 5.28 17.60 -4.72
C LEU A 121 5.84 17.84 -3.31
N MET A 122 5.06 17.53 -2.27
CA MET A 122 5.55 17.62 -0.88
C MET A 122 6.56 16.53 -0.53
N LEU A 123 6.43 15.33 -1.11
CA LEU A 123 7.41 14.26 -0.96
C LEU A 123 8.73 14.63 -1.64
N SER A 124 8.68 15.28 -2.80
CA SER A 124 9.89 15.65 -3.55
C SER A 124 10.67 16.80 -2.91
N ASN A 125 9.99 17.75 -2.27
CA ASN A 125 10.63 18.88 -1.58
C ASN A 125 10.90 18.62 -0.08
N GLY A 126 10.45 17.49 0.47
CA GLY A 126 10.62 17.12 1.87
C GLY A 126 9.66 17.81 2.85
N SER A 127 8.69 18.60 2.40
CA SER A 127 7.75 19.34 3.26
C SER A 127 6.57 18.50 3.78
N PHE A 128 6.58 17.18 3.54
CA PHE A 128 5.50 16.25 3.89
C PHE A 128 5.48 15.81 5.37
N ALA A 129 6.51 16.17 6.14
CA ALA A 129 6.69 15.73 7.53
C ALA A 129 5.70 16.32 8.53
N GLU A 130 4.82 17.24 8.11
CA GLU A 130 3.72 17.71 8.95
C GLU A 130 2.72 16.57 9.18
N ILE A 131 2.69 16.04 10.41
CA ILE A 131 1.72 15.03 10.83
C ILE A 131 0.35 15.70 10.86
N ALA A 132 -0.40 15.58 9.76
CA ALA A 132 -1.76 16.03 9.71
C ALA A 132 -2.66 15.10 10.54
N GLN A 133 -3.41 15.68 11.48
CA GLN A 133 -4.35 14.94 12.33
C GLN A 133 -5.35 14.18 11.45
N ALA A 134 -5.66 12.93 11.83
CA ALA A 134 -6.64 12.12 11.12
C ALA A 134 -7.99 12.87 11.01
N TYR A 135 -8.58 12.88 9.82
CA TYR A 135 -9.90 13.49 9.62
C TYR A 135 -11.01 12.61 10.23
N SER A 136 -12.11 13.24 10.65
CA SER A 136 -13.30 12.52 11.11
C SER A 136 -13.94 11.77 9.94
N VAL A 137 -14.34 10.53 10.18
CA VAL A 137 -14.87 9.59 9.19
C VAL A 137 -16.38 9.42 9.36
N GLU A 138 -17.12 9.24 8.26
CA GLU A 138 -18.56 8.95 8.30
C GLU A 138 -18.84 7.50 8.73
N GLU A 139 -19.88 7.28 9.55
CA GLU A 139 -20.41 5.96 9.88
C GLU A 139 -21.68 5.67 9.05
N PRO A 140 -21.82 4.48 8.43
CA PRO A 140 -20.96 3.30 8.52
C PRO A 140 -19.65 3.46 7.72
N LEU A 141 -18.58 2.79 8.19
CA LEU A 141 -17.24 2.92 7.64
C LEU A 141 -17.17 2.43 6.18
N SER A 142 -17.23 3.36 5.25
CA SER A 142 -17.14 3.10 3.81
C SER A 142 -15.73 3.38 3.31
N ILE A 143 -15.09 2.35 2.75
CA ILE A 143 -13.71 2.43 2.25
C ILE A 143 -13.71 2.51 0.73
N VAL A 144 -13.04 3.52 0.20
CA VAL A 144 -12.77 3.69 -1.21
C VAL A 144 -11.37 3.20 -1.52
N ALA A 145 -11.24 2.21 -2.41
CA ALA A 145 -9.97 1.70 -2.89
C ALA A 145 -9.64 2.24 -4.29
N THR A 146 -8.36 2.50 -4.54
CA THR A 146 -7.84 2.92 -5.85
C THR A 146 -6.37 2.53 -5.99
N SER A 147 -5.74 2.84 -7.13
CA SER A 147 -4.30 2.66 -7.31
C SER A 147 -3.72 3.81 -8.12
N ARG A 148 -2.43 4.11 -7.91
CA ARG A 148 -1.70 5.17 -8.62
C ARG A 148 -0.28 4.71 -8.95
N MET A 149 0.21 5.09 -10.13
CA MET A 149 1.62 4.94 -10.49
C MET A 149 2.41 6.08 -9.85
N MET A 150 3.42 5.75 -9.03
CA MET A 150 4.25 6.73 -8.34
C MET A 150 5.73 6.47 -8.63
N PRO A 151 6.57 7.52 -8.75
CA PRO A 151 8.02 7.34 -8.86
C PRO A 151 8.57 6.57 -7.65
N ARG A 152 9.42 5.58 -7.90
CA ARG A 152 9.96 4.69 -6.86
C ARG A 152 10.63 5.47 -5.73
N ARG A 153 11.40 6.50 -6.07
CA ARG A 153 12.07 7.38 -5.11
C ARG A 153 11.10 8.00 -4.10
N LEU A 154 9.96 8.52 -4.56
CA LEU A 154 8.95 9.13 -3.68
C LEU A 154 8.27 8.10 -2.79
N VAL A 155 8.07 6.88 -3.29
CA VAL A 155 7.53 5.77 -2.49
C VAL A 155 8.51 5.36 -1.40
N ASP A 156 9.81 5.30 -1.69
CA ASP A 156 10.83 4.96 -0.70
C ASP A 156 10.94 6.05 0.39
N ILE A 157 10.83 7.34 0.03
CA ILE A 157 10.73 8.45 0.99
C ILE A 157 9.50 8.30 1.88
N ALA A 158 8.33 8.01 1.28
CA ALA A 158 7.09 7.82 2.03
C ALA A 158 7.16 6.58 2.95
N LEU A 159 7.79 5.49 2.51
CA LEU A 159 8.00 4.28 3.30
C LEU A 159 8.89 4.54 4.51
N ALA A 160 10.01 5.26 4.32
CA ALA A 160 10.90 5.63 5.42
C ALA A 160 10.18 6.44 6.51
N HIS A 161 9.17 7.23 6.13
CA HIS A 161 8.36 8.02 7.06
C HIS A 161 7.23 7.22 7.71
N PHE A 162 6.41 6.51 6.92
CA PHE A 162 5.22 5.82 7.42
C PHE A 162 5.49 4.44 8.02
N ASP A 163 6.62 3.85 7.67
CA ASP A 163 7.05 2.52 8.06
C ASP A 163 8.57 2.44 8.29
N PRO A 164 9.13 3.20 9.23
CA PRO A 164 10.58 3.23 9.48
C PRO A 164 11.16 1.87 9.90
N LEU A 165 10.31 0.97 10.44
CA LEU A 165 10.71 -0.35 10.90
C LEU A 165 10.34 -1.48 9.92
N GLY A 166 9.61 -1.18 8.83
CA GLY A 166 9.23 -2.18 7.83
C GLY A 166 8.17 -3.18 8.29
N PHE A 167 7.33 -2.84 9.27
CA PHE A 167 6.29 -3.74 9.82
C PHE A 167 4.92 -3.56 9.16
N ASN A 168 4.72 -2.51 8.37
CA ASN A 168 3.43 -2.25 7.74
C ASN A 168 3.28 -3.07 6.46
N SER A 169 2.11 -3.70 6.31
CA SER A 169 1.74 -4.28 5.00
C SER A 169 1.58 -3.18 3.95
N ALA A 170 1.72 -3.54 2.67
CA ALA A 170 1.49 -2.62 1.54
C ALA A 170 0.10 -1.94 1.61
N ARG A 171 -0.92 -2.67 2.09
CA ARG A 171 -2.27 -2.11 2.31
C ARG A 171 -2.32 -1.08 3.43
N ALA A 172 -1.62 -1.34 4.55
CA ALA A 172 -1.55 -0.40 5.65
C ALA A 172 -0.78 0.87 5.25
N PHE A 173 0.33 0.71 4.51
CA PHE A 173 1.07 1.81 3.90
C PHE A 173 0.18 2.65 2.98
N GLY A 174 -0.50 2.01 2.02
CA GLY A 174 -1.38 2.69 1.08
C GLY A 174 -2.52 3.46 1.74
N ARG A 175 -3.04 2.94 2.86
CA ARG A 175 -4.02 3.65 3.69
C ARG A 175 -3.43 4.87 4.38
N LYS A 176 -2.26 4.74 5.02
CA LYS A 176 -1.58 5.88 5.66
C LYS A 176 -1.28 6.98 4.65
N LEU A 177 -0.71 6.62 3.49
CA LEU A 177 -0.38 7.55 2.42
C LEU A 177 -1.62 8.30 1.91
N ALA A 178 -2.70 7.57 1.58
CA ALA A 178 -3.93 8.18 1.11
C ALA A 178 -4.59 9.06 2.17
N SER A 179 -4.65 8.61 3.42
CA SER A 179 -5.21 9.40 4.52
C SER A 179 -4.41 10.67 4.78
N SER A 180 -3.08 10.61 4.78
CA SER A 180 -2.23 11.79 4.96
C SER A 180 -2.41 12.81 3.83
N ALA A 181 -2.45 12.36 2.58
CA ALA A 181 -2.70 13.24 1.44
C ALA A 181 -4.06 13.97 1.57
N LEU A 182 -5.12 13.23 1.95
CA LEU A 182 -6.44 13.81 2.20
C LEU A 182 -6.46 14.77 3.38
N CYS A 183 -5.82 14.44 4.50
CA CYS A 183 -5.73 15.35 5.64
C CYS A 183 -5.09 16.68 5.26
N ILE A 184 -4.00 16.65 4.48
CA ILE A 184 -3.34 17.87 4.01
C ILE A 184 -4.26 18.66 3.08
N PHE A 185 -4.94 18.00 2.14
CA PHE A 185 -5.90 18.63 1.26
C PHE A 185 -7.01 19.34 2.05
N PHE A 186 -7.64 18.65 3.01
CA PHE A 186 -8.71 19.22 3.84
C PHE A 186 -8.22 20.37 4.74
N ASN A 187 -6.99 20.28 5.26
CA ASN A 187 -6.40 21.36 6.05
C ASN A 187 -6.12 22.60 5.18
N ASN A 188 -5.66 22.42 3.95
CA ASN A 188 -5.43 23.52 3.02
C ASN A 188 -6.75 24.18 2.61
N GLU A 189 -7.81 23.41 2.43
CA GLU A 189 -9.15 23.94 2.16
C GLU A 189 -9.64 24.84 3.31
N LYS A 190 -9.50 24.40 4.56
CA LYS A 190 -9.86 25.21 5.74
C LYS A 190 -9.08 26.53 5.78
N LYS A 191 -7.78 26.50 5.48
CA LYS A 191 -6.92 27.71 5.43
C LYS A 191 -7.41 28.70 4.36
N VAL A 192 -7.84 28.21 3.19
CA VAL A 192 -8.37 29.06 2.11
C VAL A 192 -9.68 29.70 2.53
N THR A 193 -10.61 28.94 3.11
CA THR A 193 -11.91 29.45 3.58
C THR A 193 -11.77 30.52 4.67
N HIS A 194 -10.79 30.39 5.57
CA HIS A 194 -10.54 31.40 6.60
C HIS A 194 -9.91 32.69 6.08
N ARG A 195 -9.21 32.67 4.95
CA ARG A 195 -8.61 33.88 4.36
C ARG A 195 -9.60 34.74 3.57
N GLN A 196 -10.79 34.21 3.28
CA GLN A 196 -11.83 34.91 2.50
C GLN A 196 -12.94 35.51 3.36
N ARG A 197 -12.84 35.42 4.70
CA ARG A 197 -13.73 36.08 5.65
C ARG A 197 -13.00 37.21 6.36
#